data_AF-A0A3D0FVC7-F1
#
_entry.id   AF-A0A3D0FVC7-F1
#
_cell.length_a   1.000
_cell.length_b   1.000
_cell.length_c   1.000
_cell.angle_alpha   90.00
_cell.angle_beta   90.00
_cell.angle_gamma   90.00
#
_symmetry.space_group_name_H-M   'P 1'
#
loop_
_entity.id
_entity.type
_entity.pdbx_description
1 polymer ?
#
loop_
_entity_poly.entity_id
_entity_poly.type
_entity_poly.pdbx_seq_one_letter_code
_entity_poly.pdbx_strand_id
1 'polypeptide(L)'
;DTEMFYWTGSEPAPSVFDPKDKRWFEIWNDVFMQYNKTVDGKYEPLQQKNVDTGMGLERTLVAINGLSSVYETDLLAPLLEFLKQQVSVNEQDERKFRIMADHLRATCFMAADGVVPSNKDRGYVMRRVIRRVMVYARQLGLHDNWLAGFIKEFINIYSDAYPELESKSVLISINDEMERFIATLDKGIKEIKGQVTKAGYVTGSQASVYYQSYGIPLDVTTEIVNGMDGEIKDLQDFDKEMEKHQDLSRTASAGVFKGGLADHTEEVVRLHTATHLMNAALRQVLGEHVWQKGSNITKERTRFDFTHSEKMTDEQKSKVEELVNSWIERDLTVKKEVMPLEQAKQLNAIGVFGEKYAETVSVYTVMDPKNGEVISREFCGGPHVEHTGVIGQFKILKEEAVAAGIRRIKAAVS
;
A
#
# COMPACT_ATOMS: atom_id res chain seq x y z
N ASP A 1 33.70 14.21 -2.70
CA ASP A 1 32.80 13.97 -3.85
C ASP A 1 33.09 15.04 -4.87
N THR A 2 32.89 14.73 -6.14
CA THR A 2 33.05 15.68 -7.24
C THR A 2 31.76 15.71 -8.02
N GLU A 3 31.18 16.89 -8.17
CA GLU A 3 29.93 17.12 -8.87
C GLU A 3 30.22 17.84 -10.20
N MET A 4 29.52 17.46 -11.25
CA MET A 4 29.64 18.05 -12.58
C MET A 4 28.32 18.76 -12.92
N PHE A 5 28.41 20.03 -13.30
CA PHE A 5 27.26 20.86 -13.61
C PHE A 5 27.26 21.30 -15.07
N TYR A 6 26.07 21.42 -15.63
CA TYR A 6 25.80 21.94 -16.96
C TYR A 6 24.92 23.19 -16.88
N TRP A 7 25.17 24.18 -17.73
CA TRP A 7 24.39 25.41 -17.77
C TRP A 7 23.19 25.27 -18.70
N THR A 8 21.97 25.45 -18.19
CA THR A 8 20.72 25.36 -18.97
C THR A 8 20.08 26.71 -19.29
N GLY A 9 20.75 27.83 -18.96
CA GLY A 9 20.29 29.17 -19.33
C GLY A 9 20.39 29.41 -20.83
N SER A 10 19.51 30.24 -21.37
CA SER A 10 19.52 30.62 -22.80
C SER A 10 20.64 31.61 -23.14
N GLU A 11 21.11 32.36 -22.14
CA GLU A 11 22.31 33.18 -22.19
C GLU A 11 23.62 32.37 -22.01
N PRO A 12 24.78 32.92 -22.40
CA PRO A 12 26.07 32.29 -22.12
C PRO A 12 26.27 32.03 -20.63
N ALA A 13 26.87 30.88 -20.31
CA ALA A 13 27.16 30.48 -18.94
C ALA A 13 28.00 31.57 -18.22
N PRO A 14 27.64 31.94 -16.98
CA PRO A 14 28.42 32.86 -16.17
C PRO A 14 29.86 32.35 -16.00
N SER A 15 30.83 33.27 -15.99
CA SER A 15 32.24 32.92 -15.77
C SER A 15 32.53 32.41 -14.35
N VAL A 16 31.62 32.68 -13.41
CA VAL A 16 31.70 32.22 -12.01
C VAL A 16 30.54 31.27 -11.76
N PHE A 17 30.87 30.07 -11.33
CA PHE A 17 29.89 29.08 -10.89
C PHE A 17 29.19 29.54 -9.60
N ASP A 18 27.85 29.48 -9.57
CA ASP A 18 27.03 29.73 -8.38
C ASP A 18 26.10 28.53 -8.13
N PRO A 19 26.35 27.72 -7.09
CA PRO A 19 25.53 26.54 -6.81
C PRO A 19 24.08 26.90 -6.39
N LYS A 20 23.76 28.17 -6.12
CA LYS A 20 22.39 28.61 -5.82
C LYS A 20 21.57 28.93 -7.07
N ASP A 21 22.23 29.16 -8.20
CA ASP A 21 21.54 29.41 -9.46
C ASP A 21 21.07 28.08 -10.06
N LYS A 22 19.75 27.92 -10.12
CA LYS A 22 19.09 26.67 -10.56
C LYS A 22 19.32 26.32 -12.02
N ARG A 23 19.88 27.25 -12.82
CA ARG A 23 20.32 26.99 -14.20
C ARG A 23 21.62 26.18 -14.26
N TRP A 24 22.37 26.09 -13.16
CA TRP A 24 23.42 25.09 -13.01
C TRP A 24 22.80 23.75 -12.63
N PHE A 25 22.70 22.89 -13.62
CA PHE A 25 22.07 21.59 -13.54
C PHE A 25 23.15 20.53 -13.32
N GLU A 26 23.20 19.93 -12.13
CA GLU A 26 24.11 18.82 -11.85
C GLU A 26 23.75 17.61 -12.74
N ILE A 27 24.70 17.10 -13.52
CA ILE A 27 24.48 15.98 -14.44
C ILE A 27 25.16 14.68 -13.98
N TRP A 28 26.21 14.78 -13.16
CA TRP A 28 27.01 13.64 -12.73
C TRP A 28 27.68 13.92 -11.38
N ASN A 29 27.70 12.93 -10.49
CA ASN A 29 28.50 12.92 -9.27
C ASN A 29 29.46 11.71 -9.20
N ASP A 30 30.66 11.94 -8.68
CA ASP A 30 31.66 10.92 -8.32
C ASP A 30 31.91 10.93 -6.81
N VAL A 31 31.50 9.87 -6.12
CA VAL A 31 31.62 9.68 -4.68
C VAL A 31 32.75 8.69 -4.39
N PHE A 32 33.74 9.14 -3.62
CA PHE A 32 34.86 8.30 -3.22
C PHE A 32 34.55 7.66 -1.88
N MET A 33 33.98 6.45 -1.89
CA MET A 33 33.57 5.76 -0.66
C MET A 33 34.80 5.37 0.17
N GLN A 34 34.90 5.97 1.37
CA GLN A 34 36.06 5.80 2.26
C GLN A 34 35.73 5.13 3.60
N TYR A 35 34.48 5.21 4.06
CA TYR A 35 34.10 4.81 5.40
C TYR A 35 32.83 3.97 5.41
N ASN A 36 32.79 2.97 6.29
CA ASN A 36 31.60 2.23 6.67
C ASN A 36 31.00 2.86 7.94
N LYS A 37 29.70 3.14 7.93
CA LYS A 37 28.98 3.60 9.12
C LYS A 37 28.48 2.39 9.91
N THR A 38 28.99 2.20 11.11
CA THR A 38 28.60 1.11 12.01
C THR A 38 27.23 1.39 12.66
N VAL A 39 26.63 0.35 13.26
CA VAL A 39 25.31 0.45 13.92
C VAL A 39 25.35 1.42 15.12
N ASP A 40 26.50 1.54 15.81
CA ASP A 40 26.73 2.53 16.87
C ASP A 40 27.05 3.94 16.33
N GLY A 41 26.97 4.14 15.01
CA GLY A 41 27.09 5.44 14.36
C GLY A 41 28.52 5.92 14.12
N LYS A 42 29.53 5.07 14.34
CA LYS A 42 30.94 5.38 14.06
C LYS A 42 31.25 5.17 12.58
N TYR A 43 32.25 5.89 12.10
CA TYR A 43 32.77 5.76 10.75
C TYR A 43 34.12 5.06 10.80
N GLU A 44 34.18 3.85 10.27
CA GLU A 44 35.41 3.06 10.20
C GLU A 44 35.90 3.00 8.74
N PRO A 45 37.22 3.04 8.47
CA PRO A 45 37.73 2.95 7.10
C PRO A 45 37.26 1.68 6.39
N LEU A 46 36.79 1.80 5.15
CA LEU A 46 36.44 0.65 4.33
C LEU A 46 37.69 -0.19 4.01
N GLN A 47 37.56 -1.51 4.16
CA GLN A 47 38.61 -2.45 3.75
C GLN A 47 38.90 -2.35 2.24
N GLN A 48 37.85 -2.16 1.43
CA GLN A 48 37.95 -1.90 0.01
C GLN A 48 37.28 -0.55 -0.28
N LYS A 49 38.07 0.41 -0.77
CA LYS A 49 37.56 1.69 -1.26
C LYS A 49 37.12 1.54 -2.70
N ASN A 50 36.05 2.23 -3.07
CA ASN A 50 35.54 2.25 -4.43
C ASN A 50 35.10 3.66 -4.80
N VAL A 51 34.95 3.88 -6.10
CA VAL A 51 34.30 5.06 -6.64
C VAL A 51 32.86 4.65 -6.97
N ASP A 52 31.89 5.38 -6.43
CA ASP A 52 30.48 5.27 -6.78
C ASP A 52 30.13 6.48 -7.64
N THR A 53 29.68 6.25 -8.86
CA THR A 53 29.45 7.32 -9.84
C THR A 53 28.02 7.26 -10.32
N GLY A 54 27.33 8.40 -10.34
CA GLY A 54 25.95 8.50 -10.82
C GLY A 54 25.83 9.59 -11.88
N MET A 55 25.55 9.20 -13.13
CA MET A 55 25.20 10.15 -14.19
C MET A 55 23.70 10.07 -14.46
N GLY A 56 22.99 11.17 -14.26
CA GLY A 56 21.54 11.22 -14.46
C GLY A 56 21.20 11.19 -15.94
N LEU A 57 20.59 10.11 -16.44
CA LEU A 57 20.25 9.94 -17.85
C LEU A 57 19.38 11.09 -18.37
N GLU A 58 18.28 11.40 -17.69
CA GLU A 58 17.35 12.46 -18.09
C GLU A 58 18.03 13.83 -18.07
N ARG A 59 18.90 14.10 -17.09
CA ARG A 59 19.65 15.36 -17.02
C ARG A 59 20.71 15.45 -18.13
N THR A 60 21.29 14.32 -18.49
CA THR A 60 22.21 14.22 -19.63
C THR A 60 21.47 14.48 -20.94
N LEU A 61 20.26 13.93 -21.12
CA LEU A 61 19.40 14.23 -22.26
C LEU A 61 19.07 15.72 -22.35
N VAL A 62 18.83 16.39 -21.22
CA VAL A 62 18.64 17.85 -21.19
C VAL A 62 19.87 18.56 -21.73
N ALA A 63 21.06 18.20 -21.24
CA ALA A 63 22.31 18.84 -21.64
C ALA A 63 22.61 18.65 -23.13
N ILE A 64 22.56 17.42 -23.64
CA ILE A 64 22.96 17.12 -25.03
C ILE A 64 21.95 17.62 -26.07
N ASN A 65 20.69 17.79 -25.70
CA ASN A 65 19.64 18.29 -26.60
C ASN A 65 19.40 19.80 -26.45
N GLY A 66 20.12 20.49 -25.55
CA GLY A 66 19.93 21.93 -25.31
C GLY A 66 18.57 22.28 -24.73
N LEU A 67 17.99 21.38 -23.91
CA LEU A 67 16.70 21.58 -23.26
C LEU A 67 16.88 22.35 -21.94
N SER A 68 15.78 22.88 -21.41
CA SER A 68 15.79 23.61 -20.13
C SER A 68 15.39 22.74 -18.94
N SER A 69 14.75 21.60 -19.22
CA SER A 69 14.06 20.80 -18.21
C SER A 69 13.93 19.33 -18.62
N VAL A 70 14.03 18.41 -17.65
CA VAL A 70 13.83 16.97 -17.89
C VAL A 70 12.44 16.66 -18.46
N TYR A 71 11.45 17.51 -18.19
CA TYR A 71 10.09 17.37 -18.70
C TYR A 71 9.95 17.67 -20.20
N GLU A 72 10.99 18.20 -20.84
CA GLU A 72 11.05 18.45 -22.29
C GLU A 72 11.69 17.30 -23.06
N THR A 73 12.24 16.30 -22.34
CA THR A 73 12.85 15.12 -22.96
C THR A 73 11.79 14.23 -23.61
N ASP A 74 12.21 13.44 -24.59
CA ASP A 74 11.40 12.41 -25.26
C ASP A 74 10.86 11.34 -24.29
N LEU A 75 11.48 11.20 -23.12
CA LEU A 75 11.04 10.30 -22.05
C LEU A 75 9.84 10.79 -21.23
N LEU A 76 9.57 12.10 -21.21
CA LEU A 76 8.53 12.71 -20.36
C LEU A 76 7.58 13.62 -21.13
N ALA A 77 8.04 14.37 -22.13
CA ALA A 77 7.21 15.31 -22.88
C ALA A 77 5.94 14.66 -23.47
N PRO A 78 5.98 13.45 -24.10
CA PRO A 78 4.77 12.81 -24.62
C PRO A 78 3.74 12.50 -23.53
N LEU A 79 4.19 12.13 -22.32
CA LEU A 79 3.32 11.86 -21.17
C LEU A 79 2.65 13.12 -20.65
N LEU A 80 3.38 14.24 -20.62
CA LEU A 80 2.83 15.54 -20.24
C LEU A 80 1.79 16.01 -21.27
N GLU A 81 2.10 15.91 -22.55
CA GLU A 81 1.19 16.29 -23.63
C GLU A 81 -0.07 15.44 -23.63
N PHE A 82 0.04 14.13 -23.38
CA PHE A 82 -1.12 13.25 -23.21
C PHE A 82 -2.06 13.76 -22.11
N LEU A 83 -1.53 14.10 -20.93
CA LEU A 83 -2.33 14.59 -19.80
C LEU A 83 -2.97 15.95 -20.10
N LYS A 84 -2.21 16.86 -20.73
CA LYS A 84 -2.68 18.19 -21.14
C LYS A 84 -3.83 18.11 -22.13
N GLN A 85 -3.84 17.13 -23.04
CA GLN A 85 -4.92 16.94 -24.00
C GLN A 85 -6.25 16.48 -23.37
N GLN A 86 -6.24 15.99 -22.12
CA GLN A 86 -7.45 15.50 -21.46
C GLN A 86 -8.32 16.62 -20.86
N VAL A 87 -7.77 17.82 -20.68
CA VAL A 87 -8.42 18.90 -19.94
C VAL A 87 -8.10 20.28 -20.54
N SER A 88 -8.89 21.29 -20.19
CA SER A 88 -8.53 22.68 -20.50
C SER A 88 -7.31 23.10 -19.68
N VAL A 89 -6.21 23.43 -20.35
CA VAL A 89 -4.93 23.75 -19.69
C VAL A 89 -4.85 25.23 -19.29
N ASN A 90 -4.50 25.50 -18.04
CA ASN A 90 -4.03 26.81 -17.59
C ASN A 90 -2.53 26.76 -17.30
N GLU A 91 -1.80 27.87 -17.48
CA GLU A 91 -0.36 27.93 -17.20
C GLU A 91 -0.01 27.56 -15.74
N GLN A 92 -0.91 27.87 -14.80
CA GLN A 92 -0.74 27.56 -13.38
C GLN A 92 -0.78 26.05 -13.07
N ASP A 93 -1.26 25.24 -14.00
CA ASP A 93 -1.42 23.79 -13.84
C ASP A 93 -0.19 22.98 -14.29
N GLU A 94 0.78 23.63 -14.95
CA GLU A 94 2.01 23.01 -15.46
C GLU A 94 2.73 22.15 -14.40
N ARG A 95 2.82 22.67 -13.16
CA ARG A 95 3.42 21.94 -12.03
C ARG A 95 2.66 20.65 -11.71
N LYS A 96 1.33 20.63 -11.80
CA LYS A 96 0.51 19.44 -11.53
C LYS A 96 0.73 18.38 -12.59
N PHE A 97 0.77 18.76 -13.87
CA PHE A 97 1.06 17.82 -14.97
C PHE A 97 2.45 17.18 -14.83
N ARG A 98 3.48 17.98 -14.50
CA ARG A 98 4.84 17.48 -14.25
C ARG A 98 4.89 16.45 -13.14
N ILE A 99 4.22 16.73 -12.01
CA ILE A 99 4.18 15.79 -10.89
C ILE A 99 3.38 14.55 -11.27
N MET A 100 2.24 14.69 -11.94
CA MET A 100 1.43 13.55 -12.37
C MET A 100 2.21 12.62 -13.30
N ALA A 101 2.87 13.15 -14.33
CA ALA A 101 3.64 12.36 -15.28
C ALA A 101 4.79 11.61 -14.60
N ASP A 102 5.56 12.29 -13.76
CA ASP A 102 6.66 11.69 -12.99
C ASP A 102 6.17 10.60 -12.03
N HIS A 103 5.12 10.89 -11.27
CA HIS A 103 4.58 9.97 -10.27
C HIS A 103 3.92 8.76 -10.90
N LEU A 104 3.20 8.91 -12.02
CA LEU A 104 2.65 7.79 -12.76
C LEU A 104 3.76 6.95 -13.40
N ARG A 105 4.79 7.58 -13.98
CA ARG A 105 5.97 6.88 -14.50
C ARG A 105 6.60 6.01 -13.42
N ALA A 106 6.89 6.58 -12.25
CA ALA A 106 7.43 5.85 -11.10
C ALA A 106 6.50 4.71 -10.66
N THR A 107 5.19 4.94 -10.66
CA THR A 107 4.20 3.93 -10.31
C THR A 107 4.15 2.77 -11.30
N CYS A 108 4.31 3.04 -12.60
CA CYS A 108 4.33 2.00 -13.61
C CYS A 108 5.56 1.09 -13.45
N PHE A 109 6.74 1.66 -13.20
CA PHE A 109 7.94 0.88 -12.90
C PHE A 109 7.79 0.08 -11.59
N MET A 110 7.29 0.70 -10.52
CA MET A 110 7.00 -0.01 -9.27
C MET A 110 6.05 -1.20 -9.49
N ALA A 111 5.01 -1.02 -10.30
CA ALA A 111 4.06 -2.08 -10.59
C ALA A 111 4.68 -3.22 -11.42
N ALA A 112 5.53 -2.89 -12.40
CA ALA A 112 6.26 -3.89 -13.19
C ALA A 112 7.23 -4.72 -12.34
N ASP A 113 7.84 -4.11 -11.32
CA ASP A 113 8.66 -4.78 -10.31
C ASP A 113 7.84 -5.61 -9.28
N GLY A 114 6.52 -5.72 -9.47
CA GLY A 114 5.62 -6.48 -8.60
C GLY A 114 5.22 -5.77 -7.31
N VAL A 115 5.42 -4.46 -7.20
CA VAL A 115 4.93 -3.67 -6.06
C VAL A 115 3.42 -3.43 -6.23
N VAL A 116 2.68 -3.64 -5.14
CA VAL A 116 1.23 -3.44 -5.08
C VAL A 116 0.92 -2.41 -3.98
N PRO A 117 -0.05 -1.49 -4.19
CA PRO A 117 -0.44 -0.51 -3.17
C PRO A 117 -0.83 -1.16 -1.84
N SER A 118 -0.24 -0.69 -0.73
CA SER A 118 -0.44 -1.26 0.60
C SER A 118 -0.33 -0.22 1.72
N ASN A 119 -0.48 -0.64 2.98
CA ASN A 119 -0.32 0.21 4.16
C ASN A 119 1.13 0.25 4.70
N LYS A 120 2.07 -0.53 4.14
CA LYS A 120 3.42 -0.70 4.69
C LYS A 120 4.51 -0.72 3.59
N ASP A 121 5.72 -0.38 3.99
CA ASP A 121 6.94 -0.48 3.17
C ASP A 121 6.79 0.15 1.76
N ARG A 122 7.21 -0.57 0.72
CA ARG A 122 7.20 -0.08 -0.67
C ARG A 122 5.77 0.14 -1.19
N GLY A 123 4.83 -0.70 -0.78
CA GLY A 123 3.42 -0.57 -1.15
C GLY A 123 2.78 0.69 -0.57
N TYR A 124 3.23 1.14 0.61
CA TYR A 124 2.83 2.42 1.18
C TYR A 124 3.29 3.60 0.33
N VAL A 125 4.54 3.57 -0.13
CA VAL A 125 5.10 4.61 -1.02
C VAL A 125 4.31 4.67 -2.31
N MET A 126 4.11 3.54 -2.98
CA MET A 126 3.32 3.46 -4.22
C MET A 126 1.91 4.02 -4.03
N ARG A 127 1.21 3.60 -2.96
CA ARG A 127 -0.12 4.12 -2.61
C ARG A 127 -0.12 5.63 -2.45
N ARG A 128 0.85 6.20 -1.71
CA ARG A 128 0.93 7.65 -1.48
C ARG A 128 1.09 8.40 -2.80
N VAL A 129 1.96 7.91 -3.69
CA VAL A 129 2.22 8.49 -5.01
C VAL A 129 0.96 8.46 -5.88
N ILE A 130 0.27 7.32 -5.96
CA ILE A 130 -1.01 7.18 -6.69
C ILE A 130 -2.05 8.18 -6.18
N ARG A 131 -2.24 8.26 -4.86
CA ARG A 131 -3.25 9.17 -4.27
C ARG A 131 -2.97 10.63 -4.56
N ARG A 132 -1.69 11.04 -4.58
CA ARG A 132 -1.31 12.40 -4.99
C ARG A 132 -1.69 12.69 -6.43
N VAL A 133 -1.40 11.76 -7.35
CA VAL A 133 -1.81 11.86 -8.76
C VAL A 133 -3.32 12.05 -8.87
N MET A 134 -4.09 11.25 -8.14
CA MET A 134 -5.55 11.29 -8.19
C MET A 134 -6.14 12.60 -7.68
N VAL A 135 -5.55 13.21 -6.66
CA VAL A 135 -6.03 14.51 -6.18
C VAL A 135 -5.81 15.57 -7.24
N TYR A 136 -4.66 15.60 -7.91
CA TYR A 136 -4.45 16.52 -9.03
C TYR A 136 -5.35 16.22 -10.21
N ALA A 137 -5.53 14.93 -10.55
CA ALA A 137 -6.45 14.53 -11.60
C ALA A 137 -7.86 15.09 -11.32
N ARG A 138 -8.32 15.00 -10.07
CA ARG A 138 -9.62 15.56 -9.66
C ARG A 138 -9.66 17.09 -9.71
N GLN A 139 -8.60 17.77 -9.30
CA GLN A 139 -8.51 19.24 -9.36
C GLN A 139 -8.49 19.79 -10.78
N LEU A 140 -7.81 19.08 -11.68
CA LEU A 140 -7.70 19.42 -13.10
C LEU A 140 -8.97 19.05 -13.89
N GLY A 141 -9.86 18.25 -13.30
CA GLY A 141 -11.07 17.78 -13.96
C GLY A 141 -10.82 16.64 -14.95
N LEU A 142 -9.79 15.82 -14.74
CA LEU A 142 -9.63 14.59 -15.51
C LEU A 142 -10.80 13.64 -15.23
N HIS A 143 -11.51 13.26 -16.29
CA HIS A 143 -12.66 12.35 -16.27
C HIS A 143 -12.27 10.91 -16.64
N ASP A 144 -13.18 9.96 -16.48
CA ASP A 144 -12.94 8.53 -16.58
C ASP A 144 -12.12 8.09 -17.82
N ASN A 145 -11.34 7.01 -17.66
CA ASN A 145 -10.55 6.33 -18.70
C ASN A 145 -9.24 7.00 -19.16
N TRP A 146 -8.81 8.12 -18.57
CA TRP A 146 -7.51 8.73 -18.90
C TRP A 146 -6.30 7.85 -18.55
N LEU A 147 -6.38 7.06 -17.46
CA LEU A 147 -5.27 6.26 -16.95
C LEU A 147 -4.81 5.20 -17.96
N ALA A 148 -5.75 4.50 -18.60
CA ALA A 148 -5.44 3.47 -19.57
C ALA A 148 -4.69 4.04 -20.79
N GLY A 149 -5.07 5.25 -21.23
CA GLY A 149 -4.35 5.97 -22.28
C GLY A 149 -2.94 6.39 -21.84
N PHE A 150 -2.80 6.90 -20.62
CA PHE A 150 -1.49 7.26 -20.06
C PHE A 150 -0.55 6.05 -20.00
N ILE A 151 -1.02 4.92 -19.46
CA ILE A 151 -0.22 3.69 -19.33
C ILE A 151 0.19 3.17 -20.70
N LYS A 152 -0.70 3.24 -21.69
CA LYS A 152 -0.38 2.87 -23.06
C LYS A 152 0.75 3.73 -23.62
N GLU A 153 0.68 5.05 -23.45
CA GLU A 153 1.73 5.97 -23.90
C GLU A 153 3.06 5.71 -23.19
N PHE A 154 3.02 5.50 -21.87
CA PHE A 154 4.19 5.11 -21.09
C PHE A 154 4.83 3.81 -21.62
N ILE A 155 4.05 2.76 -21.86
CA ILE A 155 4.59 1.50 -22.36
C ILE A 155 5.23 1.69 -23.74
N ASN A 156 4.61 2.46 -24.64
CA ASN A 156 5.19 2.75 -25.95
C ASN A 156 6.58 3.40 -25.87
N ILE A 157 6.82 4.24 -24.86
CA ILE A 157 8.11 4.93 -24.66
C ILE A 157 9.18 3.97 -24.11
N TYR A 158 8.80 3.05 -23.22
CA TYR A 158 9.77 2.27 -22.43
C TYR A 158 9.88 0.78 -22.81
N SER A 159 8.94 0.21 -23.59
CA SER A 159 8.86 -1.25 -23.82
C SER A 159 10.10 -1.84 -24.50
N ASP A 160 10.81 -1.06 -25.32
CA ASP A 160 12.01 -1.53 -26.02
C ASP A 160 13.16 -1.82 -25.05
N ALA A 161 13.29 -1.00 -23.99
CA ALA A 161 14.33 -1.13 -22.98
C ALA A 161 13.87 -1.98 -21.78
N TYR A 162 12.57 -2.01 -21.50
CA TYR A 162 11.94 -2.68 -20.35
C TYR A 162 10.82 -3.62 -20.82
N PRO A 163 11.15 -4.77 -21.43
CA PRO A 163 10.16 -5.72 -21.97
C PRO A 163 9.22 -6.32 -20.91
N GLU A 164 9.58 -6.25 -19.63
CA GLU A 164 8.79 -6.67 -18.48
C GLU A 164 7.57 -5.77 -18.18
N LEU A 165 7.46 -4.61 -18.84
CA LEU A 165 6.30 -3.72 -18.72
C LEU A 165 5.03 -4.34 -19.34
N GLU A 166 4.32 -5.18 -18.57
CA GLU A 166 3.04 -5.74 -18.98
C GLU A 166 1.88 -4.76 -18.71
N SER A 167 1.15 -4.35 -19.77
CA SER A 167 0.08 -3.36 -19.67
C SER A 167 -1.06 -3.74 -18.73
N LYS A 168 -1.39 -5.03 -18.61
CA LYS A 168 -2.51 -5.49 -17.79
C LYS A 168 -2.19 -5.46 -16.30
N SER A 169 -1.04 -5.98 -15.87
CA SER A 169 -0.68 -6.05 -14.46
C SER A 169 -0.42 -4.66 -13.87
N VAL A 170 0.25 -3.78 -14.64
CA VAL A 170 0.46 -2.38 -14.28
C VAL A 170 -0.86 -1.65 -14.14
N LEU A 171 -1.75 -1.77 -15.14
CA LEU A 171 -3.07 -1.13 -15.10
C LEU A 171 -3.91 -1.59 -13.91
N ILE A 172 -3.98 -2.90 -13.66
CA ILE A 172 -4.76 -3.46 -12.54
C ILE A 172 -4.26 -2.93 -11.20
N SER A 173 -2.94 -2.95 -10.97
CA SER A 173 -2.34 -2.52 -9.70
C SER A 173 -2.66 -1.05 -9.37
N ILE A 174 -2.62 -0.18 -10.39
CA ILE A 174 -2.90 1.25 -10.23
C ILE A 174 -4.41 1.52 -10.13
N ASN A 175 -5.20 0.91 -11.01
CA ASN A 175 -6.64 1.15 -11.11
C ASN A 175 -7.38 0.72 -9.84
N ASP A 176 -7.00 -0.39 -9.22
CA ASP A 176 -7.59 -0.88 -7.96
C ASP A 176 -7.48 0.13 -6.82
N GLU A 177 -6.32 0.78 -6.67
CA GLU A 177 -6.15 1.83 -5.66
C GLU A 177 -6.92 3.10 -6.06
N MET A 178 -7.00 3.39 -7.36
CA MET A 178 -7.73 4.55 -7.85
C MET A 178 -9.23 4.47 -7.59
N GLU A 179 -9.87 3.35 -7.93
CA GLU A 179 -11.30 3.15 -7.68
C GLU A 179 -11.62 3.24 -6.18
N ARG A 180 -10.77 2.66 -5.32
CA ARG A 180 -10.95 2.72 -3.87
C ARG A 180 -10.84 4.13 -3.30
N PHE A 181 -9.89 4.93 -3.78
CA PHE A 181 -9.66 6.27 -3.23
C PHE A 181 -10.66 7.30 -3.75
N ILE A 182 -11.13 7.18 -5.00
CA ILE A 182 -12.15 8.07 -5.58
C ILE A 182 -13.39 8.17 -4.67
N ALA A 183 -13.83 7.03 -4.12
CA ALA A 183 -15.01 6.97 -3.25
C ALA A 183 -14.91 7.89 -2.02
N THR A 184 -13.70 8.16 -1.52
CA THR A 184 -13.46 9.00 -0.33
C THR A 184 -12.90 10.39 -0.66
N LEU A 185 -12.35 10.56 -1.86
CA LEU A 185 -11.60 11.73 -2.26
C LEU A 185 -12.45 13.00 -2.27
N ASP A 186 -13.64 12.96 -2.87
CA ASP A 186 -14.51 14.13 -2.99
C ASP A 186 -14.91 14.68 -1.62
N LYS A 187 -15.23 13.77 -0.69
CA LYS A 187 -15.55 14.13 0.68
C LYS A 187 -14.35 14.76 1.37
N GLY A 188 -13.16 14.17 1.25
CA GLY A 188 -11.95 14.70 1.85
C GLY A 188 -11.56 16.08 1.33
N ILE A 189 -11.61 16.30 0.01
CA ILE A 189 -11.37 17.63 -0.59
C ILE A 189 -12.38 18.65 -0.05
N LYS A 190 -13.67 18.28 0.01
CA LYS A 190 -14.72 19.17 0.53
C LYS A 190 -14.48 19.57 1.98
N GLU A 191 -14.09 18.62 2.84
CA GLU A 191 -13.79 18.89 4.25
C GLU A 191 -12.58 19.81 4.42
N ILE A 192 -11.49 19.58 3.65
CA ILE A 192 -10.31 20.46 3.66
C ILE A 192 -10.70 21.87 3.24
N LYS A 193 -11.38 22.02 2.10
CA LYS A 193 -11.80 23.33 1.58
C LYS A 193 -12.73 24.04 2.57
N GLY A 194 -13.69 23.31 3.16
CA GLY A 194 -14.61 23.86 4.17
C GLY A 194 -13.88 24.36 5.42
N GLN A 195 -12.86 23.62 5.87
CA GLN A 195 -12.03 24.04 7.00
C GLN A 195 -11.22 25.30 6.68
N VAL A 196 -10.61 25.39 5.51
CA VAL A 196 -9.88 26.60 5.08
C VAL A 196 -10.81 27.80 4.94
N THR A 197 -11.99 27.63 4.33
CA THR A 197 -12.97 28.73 4.22
C THR A 197 -13.45 29.22 5.59
N LYS A 198 -13.58 28.33 6.57
CA LYS A 198 -14.06 28.68 7.91
C LYS A 198 -12.99 29.36 8.77
N ALA A 199 -11.74 28.90 8.70
CA ALA A 199 -10.70 29.27 9.67
C ALA A 199 -9.45 29.91 9.05
N GLY A 200 -9.25 29.79 7.74
CA GLY A 200 -8.03 30.21 7.04
C GLY A 200 -6.83 29.27 7.23
N TYR A 201 -6.98 28.17 7.98
CA TYR A 201 -5.89 27.22 8.24
C TYR A 201 -6.39 25.80 8.52
N VAL A 202 -5.46 24.85 8.39
CA VAL A 202 -5.62 23.44 8.80
C VAL A 202 -4.52 23.10 9.81
N THR A 203 -4.84 22.44 10.91
CA THR A 203 -3.82 22.00 11.89
C THR A 203 -3.20 20.65 11.51
N GLY A 204 -2.01 20.33 12.04
CA GLY A 204 -1.38 19.03 11.86
C GLY A 204 -2.28 17.86 12.28
N SER A 205 -3.01 18.02 13.40
CA SER A 205 -4.01 17.05 13.85
C SER A 205 -5.16 16.87 12.85
N GLN A 206 -5.67 17.96 12.26
CA GLN A 206 -6.70 17.89 11.22
C GLN A 206 -6.17 17.23 9.94
N ALA A 207 -4.94 17.55 9.53
CA ALA A 207 -4.28 16.89 8.41
C ALA A 207 -4.11 15.38 8.65
N SER A 208 -3.83 14.96 9.89
CA SER A 208 -3.77 13.55 10.27
C SER A 208 -5.15 12.88 10.16
N VAL A 209 -6.23 13.57 10.54
CA VAL A 209 -7.61 13.08 10.32
C VAL A 209 -7.91 12.93 8.83
N TYR A 210 -7.50 13.89 7.98
CA TYR A 210 -7.73 13.79 6.54
C TYR A 210 -6.97 12.64 5.91
N TYR A 211 -5.75 12.39 6.37
CA TYR A 211 -4.96 11.24 5.96
C TYR A 211 -5.60 9.92 6.41
N GLN A 212 -6.00 9.79 7.67
CA GLN A 212 -6.56 8.54 8.21
C GLN A 212 -7.97 8.25 7.69
N SER A 213 -8.82 9.28 7.60
CA SER A 213 -10.25 9.13 7.31
C SER A 213 -10.56 9.19 5.82
N TYR A 214 -9.82 10.00 5.06
CA TYR A 214 -10.06 10.21 3.63
C TYR A 214 -8.89 9.75 2.77
N GLY A 215 -7.78 9.34 3.37
CA GLY A 215 -6.61 8.85 2.64
C GLY A 215 -5.74 9.94 2.03
N ILE A 216 -6.00 11.23 2.27
CA ILE A 216 -5.33 12.35 1.60
C ILE A 216 -3.96 12.62 2.27
N PRO A 217 -2.84 12.48 1.56
CA PRO A 217 -1.51 12.75 2.11
C PRO A 217 -1.32 14.19 2.59
N LEU A 218 -0.40 14.39 3.54
CA LEU A 218 -0.08 15.70 4.10
C LEU A 218 0.44 16.69 3.03
N ASP A 219 1.28 16.23 2.12
CA ASP A 219 1.81 17.05 1.02
C ASP A 219 0.68 17.58 0.12
N VAL A 220 -0.29 16.73 -0.17
CA VAL A 220 -1.48 17.09 -0.95
C VAL A 220 -2.39 18.04 -0.17
N THR A 221 -2.60 17.77 1.11
CA THR A 221 -3.38 18.64 2.00
C THR A 221 -2.78 20.04 2.05
N THR A 222 -1.46 20.11 2.22
CA THR A 222 -0.69 21.36 2.23
C THR A 222 -0.88 22.14 0.92
N GLU A 223 -0.84 21.46 -0.22
CA GLU A 223 -1.05 22.11 -1.51
C GLU A 223 -2.48 22.59 -1.74
N ILE A 224 -3.50 21.84 -1.31
CA ILE A 224 -4.90 22.29 -1.36
C ILE A 224 -5.07 23.56 -0.49
N VAL A 225 -4.50 23.54 0.71
CA VAL A 225 -4.60 24.64 1.68
C VAL A 225 -3.90 25.89 1.16
N ASN A 226 -2.65 25.75 0.68
CA ASN A 226 -1.88 26.87 0.12
C ASN A 226 -2.54 27.43 -1.15
N GLY A 227 -3.17 26.59 -1.98
CA GLY A 227 -3.91 27.01 -3.17
C GLY A 227 -5.19 27.80 -2.87
N MET A 228 -5.59 27.90 -1.60
CA MET A 228 -6.70 28.70 -1.11
C MET A 228 -6.23 29.82 -0.17
N ASP A 229 -4.95 30.22 -0.26
CA ASP A 229 -4.30 31.21 0.60
C ASP A 229 -4.38 30.86 2.11
N GLY A 230 -4.55 29.58 2.44
CA GLY A 230 -4.52 29.07 3.80
C GLY A 230 -3.14 28.57 4.20
N GLU A 231 -2.98 28.25 5.50
CA GLU A 231 -1.72 27.72 6.04
C GLU A 231 -1.92 26.42 6.84
N ILE A 232 -0.87 25.59 6.91
CA ILE A 232 -0.82 24.45 7.83
C ILE A 232 -0.20 24.92 9.16
N LYS A 233 -0.94 24.79 10.27
CA LYS A 233 -0.47 25.07 11.62
C LYS A 233 -0.10 23.80 12.37
N ASP A 234 0.79 23.94 13.34
CA ASP A 234 1.12 22.87 14.29
C ASP A 234 1.48 21.55 13.59
N LEU A 235 2.31 21.64 12.54
CA LEU A 235 2.68 20.50 11.70
C LEU A 235 3.25 19.32 12.53
N GLN A 236 3.94 19.66 13.62
CA GLN A 236 4.50 18.70 14.58
C GLN A 236 3.44 17.74 15.15
N ASP A 237 2.19 18.19 15.24
CA ASP A 237 1.10 17.36 15.76
C ASP A 237 0.65 16.31 14.73
N PHE A 238 0.87 16.53 13.43
CA PHE A 238 0.69 15.48 12.43
C PHE A 238 1.60 14.30 12.74
N ASP A 239 2.90 14.56 12.94
CA ASP A 239 3.90 13.52 13.20
C ASP A 239 3.60 12.77 14.51
N LYS A 240 3.24 13.50 15.57
CA LYS A 240 2.83 12.88 16.85
C LYS A 240 1.61 11.98 16.69
N GLU A 241 0.59 12.40 15.95
CA GLU A 241 -0.60 11.59 15.71
C GLU A 241 -0.29 10.37 14.83
N MET A 242 0.60 10.51 13.87
CA MET A 242 1.08 9.41 13.03
C MET A 242 1.91 8.39 13.83
N GLU A 243 2.77 8.84 14.74
CA GLU A 243 3.52 7.99 15.67
C GLU A 243 2.57 7.22 16.60
N LYS A 244 1.61 7.91 17.24
CA LYS A 244 0.58 7.24 18.06
C LYS A 244 -0.18 6.18 17.28
N HIS A 245 -0.54 6.47 16.02
CA HIS A 245 -1.23 5.51 15.17
C HIS A 245 -0.33 4.31 14.80
N GLN A 246 0.94 4.56 14.49
CA GLN A 246 1.92 3.48 14.28
C GLN A 246 2.11 2.64 15.52
N ASP A 247 2.21 3.25 16.71
CA ASP A 247 2.39 2.55 17.97
C ASP A 247 1.13 1.76 18.34
N LEU A 248 -0.08 2.32 18.20
CA LEU A 248 -1.33 1.56 18.34
C LEU A 248 -1.38 0.34 17.40
N SER A 249 -0.87 0.48 16.18
CA SER A 249 -0.73 -0.63 15.23
C SER A 249 0.34 -1.65 15.67
N ARG A 250 1.47 -1.19 16.23
CA ARG A 250 2.56 -2.03 16.75
C ARG A 250 2.17 -2.74 18.03
N THR A 251 1.52 -2.11 19.01
CA THR A 251 1.08 -2.76 20.26
C THR A 251 0.00 -3.80 19.99
N ALA A 252 -0.86 -3.56 18.98
CA ALA A 252 -1.79 -4.56 18.47
C ALA A 252 -1.11 -5.73 17.72
N SER A 253 0.16 -5.58 17.34
CA SER A 253 0.98 -6.57 16.63
C SER A 253 2.04 -7.24 17.51
N ALA A 254 2.50 -6.58 18.58
CA ALA A 254 3.57 -7.06 19.47
C ALA A 254 3.11 -8.16 20.43
N GLY A 255 1.80 -8.27 20.66
CA GLY A 255 1.18 -9.41 21.33
C GLY A 255 0.69 -10.50 20.37
N VAL A 256 1.05 -10.46 19.09
CA VAL A 256 0.60 -11.42 18.07
C VAL A 256 1.71 -12.43 17.81
N PHE A 257 1.67 -13.55 18.54
CA PHE A 257 2.44 -14.74 18.18
C PHE A 257 1.93 -15.32 16.85
N LYS A 258 2.77 -16.14 16.19
CA LYS A 258 2.52 -16.80 14.89
C LYS A 258 1.03 -17.22 14.73
N GLY A 259 0.28 -16.51 13.88
CA GLY A 259 -1.14 -16.80 13.61
C GLY A 259 -2.17 -15.83 14.23
N GLY A 260 -1.76 -14.79 14.96
CA GLY A 260 -2.73 -13.87 15.59
C GLY A 260 -2.88 -14.02 17.10
N LEU A 261 -2.16 -14.95 17.73
CA LEU A 261 -2.44 -15.43 19.09
C LEU A 261 -1.83 -14.54 20.18
N ALA A 262 -2.62 -14.26 21.22
CA ALA A 262 -2.16 -13.59 22.43
C ALA A 262 -1.34 -14.52 23.36
N ASP A 263 -1.71 -15.81 23.44
CA ASP A 263 -1.00 -16.85 24.19
C ASP A 263 -1.31 -18.27 23.64
N HIS A 264 -1.07 -19.32 24.43
CA HIS A 264 -1.30 -20.73 24.07
C HIS A 264 -2.28 -21.44 25.02
N THR A 265 -3.17 -20.72 25.70
CA THR A 265 -4.19 -21.40 26.52
C THR A 265 -5.21 -22.12 25.65
N GLU A 266 -5.90 -23.09 26.23
CA GLU A 266 -6.89 -23.92 25.54
C GLU A 266 -7.98 -23.08 24.85
N GLU A 267 -8.42 -22.00 25.49
CA GLU A 267 -9.41 -21.07 24.93
C GLU A 267 -8.90 -20.36 23.67
N VAL A 268 -7.64 -19.93 23.68
CA VAL A 268 -7.00 -19.29 22.53
C VAL A 268 -6.82 -20.29 21.39
N VAL A 269 -6.47 -21.54 21.68
CA VAL A 269 -6.33 -22.62 20.68
C VAL A 269 -7.69 -22.99 20.05
N ARG A 270 -8.77 -23.04 20.86
CA ARG A 270 -10.14 -23.22 20.38
C ARG A 270 -10.54 -22.07 19.44
N LEU A 271 -10.34 -20.82 19.87
CA LEU A 271 -10.64 -19.63 19.07
C LEU A 271 -9.81 -19.53 17.79
N HIS A 272 -8.58 -20.01 17.82
CA HIS A 272 -7.72 -20.03 16.65
C HIS A 272 -8.28 -20.94 15.56
N THR A 273 -8.66 -22.16 15.92
CA THR A 273 -9.28 -23.10 14.98
C THR A 273 -10.65 -22.59 14.50
N ALA A 274 -11.44 -22.00 15.39
CA ALA A 274 -12.68 -21.33 15.03
C ALA A 274 -12.47 -20.17 14.04
N THR A 275 -11.34 -19.48 14.11
CA THR A 275 -10.99 -18.39 13.19
C THR A 275 -10.76 -18.91 11.76
N HIS A 276 -10.13 -20.07 11.59
CA HIS A 276 -9.97 -20.71 10.27
C HIS A 276 -11.31 -21.20 9.70
N LEU A 277 -12.15 -21.81 10.53
CA LEU A 277 -13.52 -22.16 10.13
C LEU A 277 -14.29 -20.91 9.70
N MET A 278 -14.24 -19.83 10.48
CA MET A 278 -14.87 -18.57 10.10
C MET A 278 -14.34 -18.02 8.77
N ASN A 279 -13.03 -18.07 8.53
CA ASN A 279 -12.43 -17.64 7.27
C ASN A 279 -12.97 -18.44 6.07
N ALA A 280 -13.04 -19.77 6.20
CA ALA A 280 -13.64 -20.64 5.18
C ALA A 280 -15.12 -20.34 4.94
N ALA A 281 -15.90 -20.17 6.01
CA ALA A 281 -17.33 -19.82 5.92
C ALA A 281 -17.55 -18.46 5.26
N LEU A 282 -16.74 -17.44 5.60
CA LEU A 282 -16.82 -16.13 4.97
C LEU A 282 -16.55 -16.21 3.46
N ARG A 283 -15.55 -16.98 3.03
CA ARG A 283 -15.26 -17.20 1.61
C ARG A 283 -16.40 -17.93 0.89
N GLN A 284 -17.02 -18.90 1.54
CA GLN A 284 -18.17 -19.63 0.97
C GLN A 284 -19.44 -18.78 0.87
N VAL A 285 -19.69 -17.90 1.85
CA VAL A 285 -20.90 -17.06 1.89
C VAL A 285 -20.77 -15.80 1.06
N LEU A 286 -19.61 -15.13 1.12
CA LEU A 286 -19.40 -13.83 0.49
C LEU A 286 -18.69 -13.94 -0.86
N GLY A 287 -17.80 -14.92 -1.04
CA GLY A 287 -17.03 -15.14 -2.27
C GLY A 287 -15.51 -15.19 -2.05
N GLU A 288 -14.79 -15.60 -3.10
CA GLU A 288 -13.33 -15.84 -3.04
C GLU A 288 -12.48 -14.56 -2.90
N HIS A 289 -13.08 -13.39 -3.06
CA HIS A 289 -12.43 -12.09 -2.85
C HIS A 289 -12.16 -11.79 -1.37
N VAL A 290 -12.67 -12.60 -0.45
CA VAL A 290 -12.40 -12.50 0.99
C VAL A 290 -10.98 -12.98 1.29
N TRP A 291 -10.11 -12.06 1.67
CA TRP A 291 -8.73 -12.28 2.08
C TRP A 291 -8.48 -11.69 3.46
N GLN A 292 -7.78 -12.43 4.32
CA GLN A 292 -7.36 -11.95 5.62
C GLN A 292 -6.43 -10.73 5.49
N LYS A 293 -6.70 -9.69 6.29
CA LYS A 293 -5.89 -8.46 6.43
C LYS A 293 -5.37 -8.25 7.85
N GLY A 294 -5.92 -8.95 8.83
CA GLY A 294 -5.45 -8.92 10.20
C GLY A 294 -6.18 -9.93 11.06
N SER A 295 -5.48 -10.47 12.06
CA SER A 295 -6.07 -11.36 13.05
C SER A 295 -5.51 -11.02 14.43
N ASN A 296 -6.35 -11.09 15.47
CA ASN A 296 -5.93 -11.01 16.86
C ASN A 296 -6.88 -11.84 17.72
N ILE A 297 -6.33 -12.84 18.40
CA ILE A 297 -7.06 -13.84 19.16
C ILE A 297 -6.62 -13.71 20.62
N THR A 298 -7.57 -13.41 21.50
CA THR A 298 -7.40 -13.39 22.96
C THR A 298 -8.25 -14.52 23.58
N LYS A 299 -8.20 -14.69 24.90
CA LYS A 299 -9.02 -15.71 25.59
C LYS A 299 -10.52 -15.48 25.44
N GLU A 300 -10.92 -14.22 25.28
CA GLU A 300 -12.32 -13.82 25.27
C GLU A 300 -12.89 -13.74 23.85
N ARG A 301 -12.06 -13.49 22.83
CA ARG A 301 -12.54 -13.26 21.47
C ARG A 301 -11.46 -13.39 20.41
N THR A 302 -11.90 -13.68 19.19
CA THR A 302 -11.14 -13.43 17.96
C THR A 302 -11.59 -12.12 17.31
N ARG A 303 -10.63 -11.38 16.73
CA ARG A 303 -10.81 -10.21 15.87
C ARG A 303 -10.22 -10.53 14.51
N PHE A 304 -11.06 -10.61 13.50
CA PHE A 304 -10.66 -10.97 12.15
C PHE A 304 -11.02 -9.87 11.16
N ASP A 305 -10.00 -9.34 10.48
CA ASP A 305 -10.14 -8.30 9.49
C ASP A 305 -9.96 -8.91 8.10
N PHE A 306 -10.90 -8.64 7.18
CA PHE A 306 -10.93 -9.24 5.86
C PHE A 306 -11.38 -8.26 4.78
N THR A 307 -11.02 -8.55 3.52
CA THR A 307 -11.45 -7.76 2.37
C THR A 307 -12.90 -8.03 2.04
N HIS A 308 -13.72 -6.99 2.13
CA HIS A 308 -15.11 -6.97 1.69
C HIS A 308 -15.57 -5.51 1.65
N SER A 309 -16.17 -5.05 0.56
CA SER A 309 -16.56 -3.64 0.37
C SER A 309 -17.84 -3.27 1.09
N GLU A 310 -18.78 -4.21 1.22
CA GLU A 310 -20.15 -3.93 1.64
C GLU A 310 -20.42 -4.34 3.08
N LYS A 311 -21.50 -3.78 3.64
CA LYS A 311 -21.98 -4.24 4.93
C LYS A 311 -22.63 -5.62 4.80
N MET A 312 -22.07 -6.61 5.47
CA MET A 312 -22.65 -7.94 5.66
C MET A 312 -24.07 -7.80 6.19
N THR A 313 -25.00 -8.43 5.51
CA THR A 313 -26.39 -8.50 5.94
C THR A 313 -26.52 -9.40 7.17
N ASP A 314 -27.64 -9.30 7.88
CA ASP A 314 -27.90 -10.16 9.03
C ASP A 314 -28.01 -11.63 8.61
N GLU A 315 -28.55 -11.91 7.43
CA GLU A 315 -28.62 -13.25 6.83
C GLU A 315 -27.24 -13.81 6.51
N GLN A 316 -26.33 -12.99 5.96
CA GLN A 316 -24.95 -13.42 5.69
C GLN A 316 -24.21 -13.76 6.98
N LYS A 317 -24.39 -12.97 8.05
CA LYS A 317 -23.78 -13.26 9.35
C LYS A 317 -24.34 -14.55 9.95
N SER A 318 -25.67 -14.73 9.95
CA SER A 318 -26.29 -15.96 10.43
C SER A 318 -25.80 -17.18 9.66
N LYS A 319 -25.70 -17.09 8.33
CA LYS A 319 -25.21 -18.19 7.50
C LYS A 319 -23.75 -18.57 7.79
N VAL A 320 -22.90 -17.58 8.08
CA VAL A 320 -21.51 -17.83 8.52
C VAL A 320 -21.50 -18.53 9.88
N GLU A 321 -22.28 -18.06 10.85
CA GLU A 321 -22.40 -18.71 12.17
C GLU A 321 -22.91 -20.15 12.05
N GLU A 322 -23.94 -20.39 11.25
CA GLU A 322 -24.53 -21.71 11.02
C GLU A 322 -23.52 -22.67 10.39
N LEU A 323 -22.78 -22.23 9.38
CA LEU A 323 -21.73 -23.06 8.75
C LEU A 323 -20.65 -23.46 9.75
N VAL A 324 -20.10 -22.48 10.49
CA VAL A 324 -19.05 -22.75 11.47
C VAL A 324 -19.54 -23.72 12.55
N ASN A 325 -20.74 -23.50 13.10
CA ASN A 325 -21.30 -24.40 14.11
C ASN A 325 -21.61 -25.79 13.55
N SER A 326 -22.06 -25.91 12.29
CA SER A 326 -22.27 -27.21 11.64
C SER A 326 -20.97 -28.00 11.48
N TRP A 327 -19.85 -27.32 11.20
CA TRP A 327 -18.53 -27.94 11.13
C TRP A 327 -17.97 -28.30 12.50
N ILE A 328 -18.33 -27.56 13.55
CA ILE A 328 -18.01 -27.94 14.92
C ILE A 328 -18.78 -29.19 15.34
N GLU A 329 -20.09 -29.24 15.07
CA GLU A 329 -20.95 -30.39 15.39
C GLU A 329 -20.52 -31.67 14.64
N ARG A 330 -19.98 -31.52 13.43
CA ARG A 330 -19.44 -32.65 12.64
C ARG A 330 -18.14 -33.24 13.19
N ASP A 331 -17.49 -32.57 14.15
CA ASP A 331 -16.24 -32.99 14.79
C ASP A 331 -15.13 -33.39 13.78
N LEU A 332 -14.81 -32.44 12.91
CA LEU A 332 -13.83 -32.57 11.84
C LEU A 332 -12.42 -32.72 12.41
N THR A 333 -11.55 -33.44 11.71
CA THR A 333 -10.15 -33.63 12.11
C THR A 333 -9.28 -32.48 11.61
N VAL A 334 -8.38 -32.01 12.46
CA VAL A 334 -7.41 -30.96 12.15
C VAL A 334 -6.01 -31.58 12.07
N LYS A 335 -5.45 -31.63 10.86
CA LYS A 335 -4.13 -32.23 10.60
C LYS A 335 -3.09 -31.16 10.32
N LYS A 336 -1.93 -31.25 10.98
CA LYS A 336 -0.74 -30.44 10.72
C LYS A 336 0.24 -31.18 9.83
N GLU A 337 0.71 -30.53 8.79
CA GLU A 337 1.80 -31.04 7.93
C GLU A 337 2.84 -29.95 7.71
N VAL A 338 4.12 -30.32 7.73
CA VAL A 338 5.23 -29.42 7.39
C VAL A 338 5.77 -29.85 6.04
N MET A 339 5.81 -28.93 5.08
CA MET A 339 6.18 -29.22 3.70
C MET A 339 6.84 -28.02 3.01
N PRO A 340 7.52 -28.23 1.87
CA PRO A 340 8.05 -27.14 1.05
C PRO A 340 6.94 -26.21 0.56
N LEU A 341 7.23 -24.91 0.46
CA LEU A 341 6.28 -23.87 0.03
C LEU A 341 5.63 -24.18 -1.33
N GLU A 342 6.42 -24.69 -2.28
CA GLU A 342 5.93 -25.04 -3.62
C GLU A 342 4.92 -26.20 -3.60
N GLN A 343 5.14 -27.21 -2.76
CA GLN A 343 4.19 -28.30 -2.55
C GLN A 343 2.91 -27.79 -1.86
N ALA A 344 3.07 -26.87 -0.91
CA ALA A 344 1.97 -26.27 -0.18
C ALA A 344 1.06 -25.42 -1.10
N LYS A 345 1.64 -24.69 -2.06
CA LYS A 345 0.92 -23.97 -3.12
C LYS A 345 0.13 -24.91 -4.04
N GLN A 346 0.70 -26.07 -4.42
CA GLN A 346 0.02 -27.07 -5.25
C GLN A 346 -1.22 -27.67 -4.56
N LEU A 347 -1.27 -27.65 -3.22
CA LEU A 347 -2.41 -28.13 -2.45
C LEU A 347 -3.54 -27.10 -2.32
N ASN A 348 -3.45 -25.94 -3.01
CA ASN A 348 -4.36 -24.81 -2.89
C ASN A 348 -4.56 -24.34 -1.43
N ALA A 349 -3.50 -24.47 -0.61
CA ALA A 349 -3.53 -23.95 0.75
C ALA A 349 -3.58 -22.42 0.74
N ILE A 350 -4.49 -21.85 1.51
CA ILE A 350 -4.71 -20.42 1.58
C ILE A 350 -3.67 -19.80 2.52
N GLY A 351 -2.90 -18.85 2.00
CA GLY A 351 -2.02 -18.00 2.79
C GLY A 351 -2.63 -16.62 3.07
N VAL A 352 -2.02 -15.90 4.00
CA VAL A 352 -2.22 -14.46 4.15
C VAL A 352 -1.64 -13.74 2.93
N PHE A 353 -2.47 -12.96 2.25
CA PHE A 353 -2.10 -12.22 1.03
C PHE A 353 -1.00 -11.19 1.32
N GLY A 354 0.12 -11.30 0.60
CA GLY A 354 1.25 -10.35 0.69
C GLY A 354 2.31 -10.70 1.74
N GLU A 355 2.17 -11.80 2.48
CA GLU A 355 3.24 -12.28 3.38
C GLU A 355 4.30 -13.10 2.63
N LYS A 356 5.56 -12.93 3.04
CA LYS A 356 6.67 -13.79 2.60
C LYS A 356 6.78 -14.99 3.52
N TYR A 357 6.71 -16.19 2.96
CA TYR A 357 6.87 -17.44 3.68
C TYR A 357 8.29 -17.97 3.54
N ALA A 358 8.76 -18.73 4.55
CA ALA A 358 10.00 -19.48 4.46
C ALA A 358 9.88 -20.63 3.44
N GLU A 359 11.01 -21.22 3.05
CA GLU A 359 11.05 -22.34 2.10
C GLU A 359 10.24 -23.56 2.56
N THR A 360 10.13 -23.75 3.88
CA THR A 360 9.29 -24.74 4.52
C THR A 360 8.18 -24.07 5.32
N VAL A 361 6.94 -24.51 5.13
CA VAL A 361 5.75 -23.98 5.80
C VAL A 361 4.98 -25.06 6.54
N SER A 362 4.24 -24.67 7.57
CA SER A 362 3.25 -25.54 8.21
C SER A 362 1.87 -25.25 7.63
N VAL A 363 1.20 -26.31 7.20
CA VAL A 363 -0.17 -26.29 6.68
C VAL A 363 -1.07 -27.00 7.68
N TYR A 364 -2.16 -26.36 8.06
CA TYR A 364 -3.23 -27.01 8.80
C TYR A 364 -4.40 -27.29 7.86
N THR A 365 -4.85 -28.53 7.82
CA THR A 365 -6.03 -28.96 7.06
C THR A 365 -7.13 -29.39 8.02
N VAL A 366 -8.30 -28.77 7.92
CA VAL A 366 -9.52 -29.21 8.60
C VAL A 366 -10.35 -30.03 7.61
N MET A 367 -10.57 -31.30 7.92
CA MET A 367 -11.25 -32.23 7.02
C MET A 367 -12.22 -33.15 7.75
N ASP A 368 -13.27 -33.55 7.05
CA ASP A 368 -14.22 -34.52 7.55
C ASP A 368 -13.63 -35.94 7.45
N PRO A 369 -13.48 -36.67 8.58
CA PRO A 369 -12.91 -38.01 8.58
C PRO A 369 -13.81 -39.05 7.89
N LYS A 370 -15.11 -38.77 7.70
CA LYS A 370 -16.08 -39.71 7.14
C LYS A 370 -16.08 -39.74 5.62
N ASN A 371 -15.90 -38.59 4.97
CA ASN A 371 -16.00 -38.47 3.51
C ASN A 371 -14.77 -37.82 2.86
N GLY A 372 -13.80 -37.33 3.64
CA GLY A 372 -12.58 -36.70 3.15
C GLY A 372 -12.77 -35.26 2.65
N GLU A 373 -13.93 -34.65 2.85
CA GLU A 373 -14.19 -33.26 2.49
C GLU A 373 -13.24 -32.31 3.24
N VAL A 374 -12.55 -31.44 2.51
CA VAL A 374 -11.65 -30.43 3.09
C VAL A 374 -12.40 -29.12 3.23
N ILE A 375 -12.52 -28.64 4.46
CA ILE A 375 -13.24 -27.40 4.79
C ILE A 375 -12.31 -26.19 4.76
N SER A 376 -11.13 -26.33 5.36
CA SER A 376 -10.09 -25.31 5.37
C SER A 376 -8.73 -25.95 5.19
N ARG A 377 -7.84 -25.26 4.47
CA ARG A 377 -6.43 -25.61 4.34
C ARG A 377 -5.63 -24.33 4.30
N GLU A 378 -4.89 -24.03 5.36
CA GLU A 378 -4.28 -22.72 5.56
C GLU A 378 -2.83 -22.80 6.03
N PHE A 379 -2.00 -21.84 5.60
CA PHE A 379 -0.67 -21.63 6.16
C PHE A 379 -0.80 -21.06 7.57
N CYS A 380 -0.41 -21.84 8.58
CA CYS A 380 -0.47 -21.38 9.96
C CYS A 380 0.67 -21.96 10.80
N GLY A 381 1.23 -21.11 11.67
CA GLY A 381 2.32 -21.47 12.57
C GLY A 381 1.90 -21.66 14.02
N GLY A 382 0.64 -21.38 14.37
CA GLY A 382 0.13 -21.47 15.74
C GLY A 382 -0.43 -22.87 16.09
N PRO A 383 -0.67 -23.17 17.38
CA PRO A 383 -1.37 -24.37 17.81
C PRO A 383 -2.84 -24.39 17.41
N HIS A 384 -3.37 -25.58 17.16
CA HIS A 384 -4.79 -25.84 16.86
C HIS A 384 -5.32 -26.98 17.73
N VAL A 385 -6.65 -27.06 17.83
CA VAL A 385 -7.28 -28.25 18.41
C VAL A 385 -7.15 -29.43 17.44
N GLU A 386 -7.20 -30.66 17.93
CA GLU A 386 -7.12 -31.86 17.08
C GLU A 386 -8.43 -32.16 16.36
N HIS A 387 -9.56 -31.80 16.96
CA HIS A 387 -10.90 -31.99 16.39
C HIS A 387 -11.80 -30.78 16.63
N THR A 388 -12.70 -30.45 15.71
CA THR A 388 -13.51 -29.23 15.82
C THR A 388 -14.57 -29.29 16.91
N GLY A 389 -14.99 -30.47 17.38
CA GLY A 389 -16.02 -30.64 18.40
C GLY A 389 -15.65 -30.07 19.76
N VAL A 390 -14.34 -29.96 20.06
CA VAL A 390 -13.88 -29.33 21.32
C VAL A 390 -13.97 -27.79 21.31
N ILE A 391 -14.29 -27.18 20.16
CA ILE A 391 -14.40 -25.72 20.03
C ILE A 391 -15.62 -25.19 20.80
N GLY A 392 -16.69 -25.98 20.93
CA GLY A 392 -17.95 -25.54 21.56
C GLY A 392 -18.83 -24.76 20.58
N GLN A 393 -19.51 -23.72 21.06
CA GLN A 393 -20.41 -22.92 20.21
C GLN A 393 -19.73 -21.64 19.73
N PHE A 394 -19.77 -21.38 18.42
CA PHE A 394 -19.23 -20.17 17.80
C PHE A 394 -20.31 -19.08 17.64
N LYS A 395 -19.97 -17.83 17.95
CA LYS A 395 -20.86 -16.67 17.77
C LYS A 395 -20.14 -15.41 17.33
N ILE A 396 -20.68 -14.72 16.33
CA ILE A 396 -20.30 -13.38 15.91
C ILE A 396 -20.91 -12.37 16.89
N LEU A 397 -20.06 -11.63 17.58
CA LEU A 397 -20.47 -10.61 18.55
C LEU A 397 -20.76 -9.27 17.86
N LYS A 398 -19.91 -8.91 16.90
CA LYS A 398 -20.01 -7.65 16.19
C LYS A 398 -19.31 -7.74 14.85
N GLU A 399 -19.86 -7.01 13.91
CA GLU A 399 -19.23 -6.73 12.64
C GLU A 399 -19.18 -5.20 12.45
N GLU A 400 -18.04 -4.66 11.98
CA GLU A 400 -17.87 -3.22 11.71
C GLU A 400 -16.88 -2.94 10.56
N ALA A 401 -17.07 -1.81 9.86
CA ALA A 401 -16.09 -1.32 8.89
C ALA A 401 -14.85 -0.75 9.60
N VAL A 402 -13.66 -1.10 9.12
CA VAL A 402 -12.37 -0.60 9.67
C VAL A 402 -11.73 0.43 8.75
N ALA A 403 -11.79 0.18 7.45
CA ALA A 403 -11.29 1.05 6.39
C ALA A 403 -12.06 0.76 5.10
N ALA A 404 -11.88 1.58 4.07
CA ALA A 404 -12.47 1.31 2.75
C ALA A 404 -12.07 -0.09 2.24
N GLY A 405 -13.07 -0.92 1.92
CA GLY A 405 -12.86 -2.30 1.46
C GLY A 405 -12.44 -3.32 2.54
N ILE A 406 -12.38 -2.93 3.82
CA ILE A 406 -11.96 -3.81 4.92
C ILE A 406 -13.01 -3.83 6.03
N ARG A 407 -13.43 -5.03 6.39
CA ARG A 407 -14.46 -5.33 7.38
C ARG A 407 -13.85 -6.15 8.51
N ARG A 408 -14.41 -6.01 9.72
CA ARG A 408 -13.92 -6.67 10.92
C ARG A 408 -15.04 -7.40 11.60
N ILE A 409 -14.81 -8.69 11.86
CA ILE A 409 -15.63 -9.50 12.74
C ILE A 409 -14.94 -9.64 14.09
N LYS A 410 -15.71 -9.48 15.16
CA LYS A 410 -15.36 -9.97 16.49
C LYS A 410 -16.27 -11.14 16.80
N ALA A 411 -15.68 -12.28 17.14
CA ALA A 411 -16.41 -13.49 17.47
C ALA A 411 -15.83 -14.14 18.73
N ALA A 412 -16.63 -14.98 19.38
CA ALA A 412 -16.22 -15.73 20.56
C ALA A 412 -16.68 -17.19 20.44
N VAL A 413 -16.12 -18.04 21.29
CA VAL A 413 -16.56 -19.43 21.48
C VAL A 413 -16.93 -19.63 22.94
N SER A 414 -17.93 -20.48 23.20
CA SER A 414 -18.35 -20.90 24.54
C SER A 414 -18.33 -22.41 24.67
#